data_AF-A0A538RQ76-F1
#
_entry.id   AF-A0A538RQ76-F1
#
_cell.length_a   1.000
_cell.length_b   1.000
_cell.length_c   1.000
_cell.angle_alpha   90.00
_cell.angle_beta   90.00
_cell.angle_gamma   90.00
#
_symmetry.space_group_name_H-M   'P 1'
#
loop_
_entity.id
_entity.type
_entity.pdbx_description
1 polymer ?
#
loop_
_entity_poly.entity_id
_entity_poly.type
_entity_poly.pdbx_seq_one_letter_code
_entity_poly.pdbx_strand_id
1 'polypeptide(L)'
;MHALRVGRATLAGLFLTGAGLLLFCGMSARADENLNMLTDAEKAAGWKLLFDGKTIDGWRAYKGKSVPDKWHVEEDALGQL
;
A
#
# COMPACT_ATOMS: atom_id res chain seq x y z
N MET A 1 13.87 5.71 -13.77
CA MET A 1 15.22 5.88 -13.18
C MET A 1 15.08 6.82 -11.98
N HIS A 2 15.08 6.25 -10.78
CA HIS A 2 14.73 6.89 -9.52
C HIS A 2 15.58 8.13 -9.21
N ALA A 3 14.94 9.29 -9.03
CA ALA A 3 15.58 10.52 -8.60
C ALA A 3 15.85 10.45 -7.08
N LEU A 4 17.08 10.10 -6.71
CA LEU A 4 17.56 10.08 -5.32
C LEU A 4 17.78 11.52 -4.85
N ARG A 5 16.82 12.12 -4.13
CA ARG A 5 17.03 13.41 -3.45
C ARG A 5 17.73 13.16 -2.11
N VAL A 6 19.06 13.14 -2.12
CA VAL A 6 19.87 13.16 -0.89
C VAL A 6 19.99 14.61 -0.42
N GLY A 7 19.14 15.00 0.55
CA GLY A 7 19.24 16.29 1.23
C GLY A 7 20.45 16.29 2.16
N ARG A 8 21.39 17.23 1.94
CA ARG A 8 22.57 17.46 2.78
C ARG A 8 22.11 17.84 4.19
N ALA A 9 22.25 16.93 5.15
CA ALA A 9 22.05 17.22 6.57
C ALA A 9 23.24 18.04 7.08
N THR A 10 23.02 19.34 7.30
CA THR A 10 23.95 20.22 8.02
C THR A 10 24.01 19.83 9.49
N LEU A 11 25.16 19.32 9.91
CA LEU A 11 25.57 19.15 11.31
C LEU A 11 25.59 20.50 12.03
N ALA A 12 24.70 20.72 12.99
CA ALA A 12 24.88 21.75 14.00
C ALA A 12 24.20 21.36 15.31
N GLY A 13 24.94 21.40 16.42
CA GLY A 13 24.36 21.55 17.75
C GLY A 13 24.33 20.30 18.63
N LEU A 14 25.50 19.87 19.08
CA LEU A 14 25.68 19.14 20.33
C LEU A 14 25.30 20.07 21.50
N PHE A 15 24.19 19.84 22.22
CA PHE A 15 24.04 20.28 23.61
C PHE A 15 23.04 19.42 24.39
N LEU A 16 23.51 18.99 25.57
CA LEU A 16 22.83 18.32 26.68
C LEU A 16 21.34 18.68 26.85
N THR A 17 20.49 17.66 26.96
CA THR A 17 19.66 17.39 28.16
C THR A 17 19.08 15.98 28.07
N GLY A 18 19.30 15.16 29.09
CA GLY A 18 18.64 13.87 29.27
C GLY A 18 17.13 14.04 29.48
N ALA A 19 16.38 12.95 29.24
CA ALA A 19 14.91 12.85 29.26
C ALA A 19 14.17 13.17 27.94
N GLY A 20 14.68 12.68 26.79
CA GLY A 20 14.01 12.80 25.49
C GLY A 20 13.97 11.50 24.67
N LEU A 21 14.13 10.32 25.28
CA LEU A 21 14.27 9.03 24.58
C LEU A 21 12.98 8.17 24.60
N LEU A 22 11.79 8.77 24.57
CA LEU A 22 10.51 8.03 24.51
C LEU A 22 9.44 8.70 23.63
N LEU A 23 9.84 9.44 22.58
CA LEU A 23 8.87 10.07 21.65
C LEU A 23 9.24 9.87 20.17
N PHE A 24 9.75 8.69 19.81
CA PHE A 24 10.04 8.35 18.40
C PHE A 24 9.31 7.11 17.86
N CYS A 25 8.28 6.60 18.55
CA CYS A 25 7.47 5.49 18.03
C CYS A 25 5.97 5.84 18.14
N GLY A 26 5.55 6.80 17.32
CA GLY A 26 4.16 7.23 17.23
C GLY A 26 3.69 7.44 15.79
N MET A 27 4.45 7.00 14.78
CA MET A 27 3.94 6.95 13.42
C MET A 27 2.99 5.75 13.34
N SER A 28 1.76 5.93 13.84
CA SER A 28 0.68 4.98 13.55
C SER A 28 0.54 4.91 12.04
N ALA A 29 0.98 3.81 11.44
CA ALA A 29 0.55 3.44 10.11
C ALA A 29 -0.98 3.31 10.22
N ARG A 30 -1.69 4.34 9.73
CA ARG A 30 -3.11 4.21 9.47
C ARG A 30 -3.19 3.14 8.40
N ALA A 31 -3.60 1.93 8.77
CA ALA A 31 -4.08 0.98 7.80
C ALA A 31 -5.23 1.69 7.09
N ASP A 32 -5.00 2.05 5.84
CA ASP A 32 -6.03 2.69 5.03
C ASP A 32 -7.13 1.64 4.86
N GLU A 33 -8.31 1.89 5.44
CA GLU A 33 -9.44 0.96 5.39
C GLU A 33 -9.99 0.78 3.96
N ASN A 34 -9.41 1.45 2.95
CA ASN A 34 -9.86 1.45 1.56
C ASN A 34 -8.76 0.99 0.59
N LEU A 35 -8.02 -0.07 0.93
CA LEU A 35 -6.96 -0.66 0.09
C LEU A 35 -7.38 -0.94 -1.36
N ASN A 36 -8.66 -1.27 -1.59
CA ASN A 36 -9.21 -1.57 -2.91
C ASN A 36 -10.15 -0.46 -3.43
N MET A 37 -9.83 0.80 -3.16
CA MET A 37 -10.53 1.94 -3.76
C MET A 37 -9.55 2.94 -4.36
N LEU A 38 -9.94 3.53 -5.48
CA LEU A 38 -9.22 4.65 -6.07
C LEU A 38 -9.69 5.95 -5.43
N THR A 39 -8.73 6.80 -5.07
CA THR A 39 -8.97 8.20 -4.76
C THR A 39 -9.50 8.95 -5.99
N ASP A 40 -10.15 10.09 -5.78
CA ASP A 40 -10.69 10.88 -6.90
C ASP A 40 -9.59 11.43 -7.81
N ALA A 41 -8.39 11.68 -7.26
CA ALA A 41 -7.22 12.07 -8.03
C ALA A 41 -6.74 10.94 -8.96
N GLU A 42 -6.75 9.69 -8.49
CA GLU A 42 -6.36 8.53 -9.30
C GLU A 42 -7.39 8.25 -10.40
N LYS A 43 -8.68 8.36 -10.10
CA LYS A 43 -9.74 8.27 -11.12
C LYS A 43 -9.57 9.35 -12.19
N ALA A 44 -9.28 10.60 -11.79
CA ALA A 44 -9.05 11.72 -12.71
C ALA A 44 -7.78 11.53 -13.57
N ALA A 45 -6.76 10.86 -13.02
CA ALA A 45 -5.57 10.46 -13.75
C ALA A 45 -5.78 9.24 -14.67
N GLY A 46 -6.99 8.67 -14.70
CA GLY A 46 -7.36 7.57 -15.59
C GLY A 46 -7.00 6.18 -15.08
N TRP A 47 -6.71 6.04 -13.79
CA TRP A 47 -6.49 4.72 -13.18
C TRP A 47 -7.79 3.90 -13.17
N LYS A 48 -7.63 2.59 -13.28
CA LYS A 48 -8.74 1.62 -13.23
C LYS A 48 -8.50 0.61 -12.11
N LEU A 49 -9.53 0.38 -11.33
CA LEU A 49 -9.53 -0.63 -10.29
C LEU A 49 -9.66 -2.00 -10.95
N LEU A 50 -8.63 -2.85 -10.79
CA LEU A 50 -8.61 -4.20 -11.35
C LEU A 50 -9.11 -5.26 -10.37
N PHE A 51 -9.19 -4.92 -9.09
CA PHE A 51 -9.67 -5.79 -8.04
C PHE A 51 -10.31 -4.93 -6.94
N ASP A 52 -11.51 -5.32 -6.53
CA ASP A 52 -12.34 -4.59 -5.57
C ASP A 52 -12.24 -5.15 -4.13
N GLY A 53 -11.42 -6.19 -3.91
CA GLY A 53 -11.33 -6.88 -2.62
C GLY A 53 -12.45 -7.85 -2.35
N LYS A 54 -13.41 -8.04 -3.27
CA LYS A 54 -14.67 -8.75 -3.00
C LYS A 54 -15.00 -9.78 -4.05
N THR A 55 -14.73 -9.47 -5.31
CA THR A 55 -15.07 -10.27 -6.46
C THR A 55 -13.82 -10.67 -7.22
N ILE A 56 -13.89 -11.83 -7.87
CA ILE A 56 -12.84 -12.34 -8.75
C ILE A 56 -13.14 -12.02 -10.22
N ASP A 57 -14.00 -11.02 -10.43
CA ASP A 57 -14.49 -10.63 -11.75
C ASP A 57 -13.34 -10.11 -12.61
N GLY A 58 -13.32 -10.55 -13.88
CA GLY A 58 -12.23 -10.21 -14.80
C GLY A 58 -10.96 -11.03 -14.63
N TRP A 59 -10.88 -11.89 -13.61
CA TRP A 59 -9.77 -12.82 -13.42
C TRP A 59 -10.03 -14.15 -14.12
N ARG A 60 -8.96 -14.80 -14.58
CA ARG A 60 -9.00 -16.15 -15.15
C ARG A 60 -7.63 -16.80 -15.04
N ALA A 61 -7.60 -18.12 -15.10
CA ALA A 61 -6.36 -18.87 -15.18
C ALA A 61 -5.57 -18.51 -16.45
N TYR A 62 -4.24 -18.57 -16.36
CA TYR A 62 -3.38 -18.47 -17.54
C TYR A 62 -3.73 -19.59 -18.53
N LYS A 63 -4.07 -19.21 -19.77
CA LYS A 63 -4.63 -20.10 -20.82
C LYS A 63 -5.98 -20.77 -20.50
N GLY A 64 -6.60 -20.45 -19.37
CA GLY A 64 -7.94 -20.93 -19.01
C GLY A 64 -9.05 -19.95 -19.40
N LYS A 65 -10.29 -20.43 -19.35
CA LYS A 65 -11.51 -19.64 -19.59
C LYS A 65 -12.21 -19.19 -18.30
N SER A 66 -11.85 -19.78 -17.18
CA SER A 66 -12.43 -19.51 -15.86
C SER A 66 -11.34 -19.37 -14.80
N VAL A 67 -11.76 -18.91 -13.63
CA VAL A 67 -10.95 -18.90 -12.41
C VAL A 67 -10.82 -20.34 -11.89
N PRO A 68 -9.62 -20.78 -11.43
CA PRO A 68 -9.46 -22.07 -10.77
C PRO A 68 -10.17 -22.11 -9.41
N ASP A 69 -10.72 -23.27 -9.01
CA ASP A 69 -11.41 -23.44 -7.71
C ASP A 69 -10.53 -23.14 -6.49
N LYS A 70 -9.19 -23.14 -6.67
CA LYS A 70 -8.23 -22.80 -5.62
C LYS A 70 -8.14 -21.31 -5.32
N TRP A 71 -8.50 -20.46 -6.29
CA TRP A 71 -8.39 -19.02 -6.15
C TRP A 71 -9.64 -18.50 -5.44
N HIS A 72 -9.44 -17.73 -4.39
CA HIS A 72 -10.51 -17.19 -3.57
C HIS A 72 -10.11 -15.81 -3.04
N VAL A 73 -11.10 -15.06 -2.58
CA VAL A 73 -10.88 -13.77 -1.93
C VAL A 73 -10.90 -14.01 -0.42
N GLU A 74 -9.82 -13.63 0.27
CA GLU A 74 -9.65 -13.72 1.71
C GLU A 74 -9.12 -12.38 2.23
N GLU A 75 -9.74 -11.83 3.28
CA GLU A 75 -9.31 -10.56 3.92
C GLU A 75 -9.06 -9.41 2.91
N ASP A 76 -10.00 -9.21 1.98
CA ASP A 76 -9.91 -8.19 0.92
C ASP A 76 -8.73 -8.40 -0.06
N ALA A 77 -8.14 -9.59 -0.11
CA ALA A 77 -7.03 -9.97 -0.98
C ALA A 77 -7.36 -11.20 -1.83
N LEU A 78 -6.81 -11.25 -3.05
CA LEU A 78 -6.89 -12.42 -3.91
C LEU A 78 -5.81 -13.45 -3.49
N GLY A 79 -6.24 -14.61 -3.01
CA GLY A 79 -5.40 -15.69 -2.52
C GLY A 79 -5.60 -17.01 -3.27
N GLN A 80 -4.79 -18.01 -2.92
CA GLN A 80 -4.92 -19.37 -3.42
C GLN A 80 -4.73 -20.41 -2.30
N LEU A 81 -5.57 -21.45 -2.29
CA LEU A 81 -5.50 -22.62 -1.39
C LEU A 81 -4.52 -23.70 -1.90
#